data_AF-A0A5K8A366-F1
#
_entry.id   AF-A0A5K8A366-F1
#
_cell.length_a   1.000
_cell.length_b   1.000
_cell.length_c   1.000
_cell.angle_alpha   90.00
_cell.angle_beta   90.00
_cell.angle_gamma   90.00
#
_symmetry.space_group_name_H-M   'P 1'
#
loop_
_entity.id
_entity.type
_entity.pdbx_description
1 polymer ?
#
loop_
_entity_poly.entity_id
_entity_poly.type
_entity_poly.pdbx_seq_one_letter_code
_entity_poly.pdbx_strand_id
1 'polypeptide(L)'
;MKFADPFKKIDWIAERVKKSQYLVSEHVMRFLTEGKIHITEIEDAILFGKILEIHKHPSRGGSYLILGFSGKKPVHVICAETQNSLIVILFAYIPSLPIWKNSYQRSQPGDKSMGDKRQVCFFCNGEIKQITVGNFDYRLEGQLYVIKNVPAGLCMQCGEKYISASSARKINDRIETSRYSGTEKVFVLEYK
;
A
#
# COMPACT_ATOMS: atom_id res chain seq x y z
N MET A 1 11.30 24.08 12.47
CA MET A 1 12.59 23.38 12.67
C MET A 1 12.94 22.64 11.38
N LYS A 2 13.91 23.15 10.60
CA LYS A 2 14.27 22.63 9.27
C LYS A 2 15.23 21.46 9.43
N PHE A 3 14.79 20.22 9.22
CA PHE A 3 15.71 19.10 9.11
C PHE A 3 16.20 18.97 7.67
N ALA A 4 17.47 19.30 7.45
CA ALA A 4 18.25 19.02 6.24
C ALA A 4 19.49 18.20 6.64
N ASP A 5 19.24 17.00 7.17
CA ASP A 5 20.23 15.93 7.32
C ASP A 5 19.46 14.59 7.36
N PRO A 6 19.62 13.71 6.37
CA PRO A 6 18.97 12.40 6.33
C PRO A 6 19.29 11.52 7.54
N PHE A 7 20.51 11.62 8.09
CA PHE A 7 20.94 10.81 9.24
C PHE A 7 20.14 11.17 10.50
N LYS A 8 19.99 12.47 10.80
CA LYS A 8 19.15 12.92 11.92
C LYS A 8 17.68 12.54 11.76
N LYS A 9 17.19 12.39 10.52
CA LYS A 9 15.79 12.08 10.28
C LYS A 9 15.48 10.60 10.49
N ILE A 10 16.34 9.68 10.05
CA ILE A 10 16.09 8.24 10.30
C ILE A 10 16.13 7.91 11.79
N ASP A 11 17.06 8.49 12.56
CA ASP A 11 17.12 8.30 14.01
C ASP A 11 15.82 8.76 14.70
N TRP A 12 15.30 9.91 14.27
CA TRP A 12 14.02 10.41 14.77
C TRP A 12 12.84 9.48 14.43
N ILE A 13 12.79 8.92 13.21
CA ILE A 13 11.75 7.96 12.81
C ILE A 13 11.88 6.66 13.64
N ALA A 14 13.10 6.14 13.78
CA ALA A 14 13.39 4.94 14.55
C ALA A 14 12.99 5.10 16.03
N GLU A 15 13.23 6.27 16.62
CA GLU A 15 12.82 6.56 17.99
C GLU A 15 11.29 6.54 18.17
N ARG A 16 10.52 7.00 17.17
CA ARG A 16 9.06 6.89 17.19
C ARG A 16 8.60 5.44 17.11
N VAL A 17 9.25 4.62 16.28
CA VAL A 17 8.97 3.19 16.20
C VAL A 17 9.23 2.48 17.52
N LYS A 18 10.39 2.72 18.16
CA LYS A 18 10.72 2.14 19.48
C LYS A 18 9.70 2.45 20.56
N LYS A 19 9.07 3.63 20.48
CA LYS A 19 8.03 4.10 21.41
C LYS A 19 6.62 3.73 20.96
N SER A 20 6.45 2.97 19.89
CA SER A 20 5.16 2.65 19.25
C SER A 20 4.34 3.91 18.91
N GLN A 21 5.02 5.02 18.60
CA GLN A 21 4.44 6.32 18.23
C GLN A 21 4.23 6.42 16.72
N TYR A 22 3.53 5.45 16.16
CA TYR A 22 3.22 5.39 14.75
C TYR A 22 1.80 4.92 14.46
N LEU A 23 1.29 5.34 13.31
CA LEU A 23 0.04 4.88 12.73
C LEU A 23 0.34 4.02 11.51
N VAL A 24 -0.56 3.09 11.20
CA VAL A 24 -0.46 2.20 10.05
C VAL A 24 -1.64 2.49 9.11
N SER A 25 -1.36 2.73 7.83
CA SER A 25 -2.41 2.96 6.84
C SER A 25 -3.20 1.68 6.54
N GLU A 26 -4.40 1.83 5.97
CA GLU A 26 -5.20 0.68 5.51
C GLU A 26 -4.44 -0.16 4.47
N HIS A 27 -3.65 0.47 3.59
CA HIS A 27 -2.84 -0.24 2.62
C HIS A 27 -1.86 -1.20 3.30
N VAL A 28 -1.20 -0.78 4.39
CA VAL A 28 -0.27 -1.66 5.12
C VAL A 28 -1.03 -2.77 5.83
N MET A 29 -2.19 -2.45 6.42
CA MET A 29 -3.03 -3.46 7.09
C MET A 29 -3.41 -4.62 6.16
N ARG A 30 -3.69 -4.36 4.88
CA ARG A 30 -3.97 -5.43 3.90
C ARG A 30 -2.82 -6.45 3.81
N PHE A 31 -1.58 -5.99 3.70
CA PHE A 31 -0.40 -6.87 3.63
C PHE A 31 -0.18 -7.66 4.92
N LEU A 32 -0.45 -7.03 6.08
CA LEU A 32 -0.38 -7.70 7.38
C LEU A 32 -1.44 -8.81 7.47
N THR A 33 -2.69 -8.52 7.09
CA THR A 33 -3.78 -9.51 7.13
C THR A 33 -3.59 -10.67 6.14
N GLU A 34 -2.91 -10.43 5.02
CA GLU A 34 -2.55 -11.47 4.06
C GLU A 34 -1.32 -12.29 4.49
N GLY A 35 -0.65 -11.92 5.59
CA GLY A 35 0.57 -12.59 6.06
C GLY A 35 1.77 -12.40 5.13
N LYS A 36 1.72 -11.45 4.19
CA LYS A 36 2.83 -11.17 3.27
C LYS A 36 4.00 -10.47 3.98
N ILE A 37 3.65 -9.61 4.93
CA ILE A 37 4.58 -8.86 5.77
C ILE A 37 4.05 -8.88 7.21
N HIS A 38 4.93 -8.90 8.20
CA HIS A 38 4.59 -8.75 9.61
C HIS A 38 5.00 -7.37 10.13
N ILE A 39 4.35 -6.91 11.20
CA ILE A 39 4.65 -5.60 11.80
C ILE A 39 6.11 -5.52 12.26
N THR A 40 6.63 -6.60 12.84
CA THR A 40 8.03 -6.70 13.27
C THR A 40 9.00 -6.51 12.11
N GLU A 41 8.67 -7.00 10.91
CA GLU A 41 9.54 -6.82 9.73
C GLU A 41 9.57 -5.37 9.25
N ILE A 42 8.46 -4.64 9.43
CA ILE A 42 8.38 -3.20 9.15
C ILE A 42 9.22 -2.43 10.18
N GLU A 43 9.10 -2.79 11.45
CA GLU A 43 9.85 -2.18 12.54
C GLU A 43 11.35 -2.42 12.38
N ASP A 44 11.79 -3.66 12.15
CA ASP A 44 13.19 -4.00 11.86
C ASP A 44 13.74 -3.16 10.70
N ALA A 45 12.94 -3.04 9.63
CA ALA A 45 13.34 -2.29 8.46
C ALA A 45 13.53 -0.79 8.72
N ILE A 46 12.76 -0.22 9.65
CA ILE A 46 12.95 1.18 10.08
C ILE A 46 14.13 1.31 11.03
N LEU A 47 14.25 0.41 12.01
CA LEU A 47 15.25 0.49 13.07
C LEU A 47 16.69 0.27 12.57
N PHE A 48 16.87 -0.62 11.59
CA PHE A 48 18.19 -1.01 11.08
C PHE A 48 18.40 -0.62 9.61
N GLY A 49 17.45 0.12 9.03
CA GLY A 49 17.48 0.51 7.63
C GLY A 49 18.20 1.81 7.35
N LYS A 50 17.99 2.30 6.12
CA LYS A 50 18.42 3.62 5.65
C LYS A 50 17.35 4.24 4.77
N ILE A 51 17.26 5.56 4.79
CA ILE A 51 16.42 6.31 3.85
C ILE A 51 17.04 6.19 2.46
N LEU A 52 16.29 5.62 1.51
CA LEU A 52 16.64 5.60 0.10
C LEU A 52 16.20 6.88 -0.60
N GLU A 53 14.99 7.38 -0.30
CA GLU A 53 14.40 8.51 -1.01
C GLU A 53 13.66 9.44 -0.05
N ILE A 54 13.71 10.75 -0.36
CA ILE A 54 12.99 11.79 0.36
C ILE A 54 12.11 12.52 -0.66
N HIS A 55 10.79 12.47 -0.44
CA HIS A 55 9.83 13.19 -1.25
C HIS A 55 9.27 14.35 -0.44
N LYS A 56 9.05 15.50 -1.08
CA LYS A 56 8.47 16.68 -0.43
C LYS A 56 7.19 17.07 -1.16
N HIS A 57 6.13 17.29 -0.40
CA HIS A 57 4.85 17.79 -0.90
C HIS A 57 4.53 19.12 -0.22
N PRO A 58 4.15 20.18 -0.98
CA PRO A 58 3.92 21.52 -0.42
C PRO A 58 2.92 21.54 0.74
N SER A 59 1.83 20.77 0.65
CA SER A 59 0.79 20.73 1.68
C SER A 59 0.88 19.56 2.67
N ARG A 60 1.66 18.51 2.36
CA ARG A 60 1.68 17.25 3.14
C ARG A 60 3.02 17.00 3.84
N GLY A 61 4.01 17.86 3.62
CA GLY A 61 5.34 17.71 4.21
C GLY A 61 6.19 16.66 3.50
N GLY A 62 7.14 16.09 4.24
CA GLY A 62 8.08 15.10 3.73
C GLY A 62 7.60 13.66 3.92
N SER A 63 7.86 12.80 2.94
CA SER A 63 7.79 11.35 3.08
C SER A 63 9.12 10.70 2.76
N TYR A 64 9.34 9.54 3.37
CA TYR A 64 10.61 8.84 3.41
C TYR A 64 10.40 7.41 2.95
N LEU A 65 11.10 7.01 1.90
CA LEU A 65 11.24 5.60 1.56
C LEU A 65 12.46 5.06 2.30
N ILE A 66 12.23 4.10 3.19
CA ILE A 66 13.25 3.41 3.95
C ILE A 66 13.40 2.01 3.39
N LEU A 67 14.64 1.58 3.20
CA LEU A 67 14.99 0.17 3.01
C LEU A 67 15.66 -0.33 4.27
N GLY A 68 15.14 -1.42 4.81
CA GLY A 68 15.86 -2.24 5.78
C GLY A 68 15.57 -3.72 5.56
N PHE A 69 16.02 -4.53 6.51
CA PHE A 69 15.96 -5.98 6.41
C PHE A 69 15.48 -6.57 7.72
N SER A 70 14.56 -7.54 7.63
CA SER A 70 14.27 -8.47 8.72
C SER A 70 14.90 -9.82 8.36
N GLY A 71 15.99 -10.15 9.04
CA GLY A 71 16.90 -11.22 8.61
C GLY A 71 17.44 -10.96 7.19
N LYS A 72 17.12 -11.84 6.23
CA LYS A 72 17.51 -11.71 4.81
C LYS A 72 16.45 -11.03 3.94
N LYS A 73 15.25 -10.77 4.47
CA LYS A 73 14.11 -10.27 3.70
C LYS A 73 14.21 -8.74 3.57
N PRO A 74 14.34 -8.18 2.35
CA PRO A 74 14.30 -6.74 2.16
C PRO A 74 12.86 -6.22 2.31
N VAL A 75 12.70 -5.13 3.05
CA VAL A 75 11.40 -4.46 3.22
C VAL A 75 11.57 -2.98 2.91
N HIS A 76 10.72 -2.49 2.02
CA HIS A 76 10.55 -1.08 1.73
C HIS A 76 9.40 -0.54 2.55
N VAL A 77 9.66 0.54 3.29
CA VAL A 77 8.68 1.21 4.12
C VAL A 77 8.59 2.67 3.70
N ILE A 78 7.40 3.11 3.31
CA ILE A 78 7.12 4.52 3.04
C ILE A 78 6.42 5.08 4.28
N CYS A 79 7.01 6.10 4.90
CA CYS A 79 6.41 6.78 6.03
C CYS A 79 6.45 8.30 5.89
N ALA A 80 5.59 8.99 6.63
CA ALA A 80 5.55 10.44 6.70
C ALA A 80 5.34 10.92 8.14
N GLU A 81 5.81 12.14 8.42
CA GLU A 81 5.57 12.81 9.69
C GLU A 81 4.17 13.44 9.72
N THR A 82 3.49 13.31 10.86
CA THR A 82 2.18 13.94 11.12
C THR A 82 2.35 15.21 11.94
N GLN A 83 1.30 16.05 11.99
CA GLN A 83 1.32 17.28 12.79
C GLN A 83 1.48 17.03 14.31
N ASN A 84 1.10 15.84 14.79
CA ASN A 84 1.14 15.48 16.22
C ASN A 84 2.44 14.77 16.62
N SER A 85 3.53 14.95 15.85
CA SER A 85 4.83 14.29 16.09
C SER A 85 4.80 12.75 16.05
N LEU A 86 3.72 12.15 15.55
CA LEU A 86 3.67 10.73 15.19
C LEU A 86 4.18 10.54 13.77
N ILE A 87 4.57 9.31 13.43
CA ILE A 87 4.77 8.91 12.03
C ILE A 87 3.55 8.13 11.54
N VAL A 88 3.23 8.24 10.26
CA VAL A 88 2.28 7.34 9.57
C VAL A 88 3.05 6.49 8.59
N ILE A 89 2.91 5.17 8.70
CA ILE A 89 3.42 4.20 7.75
C ILE A 89 2.38 4.07 6.64
N LEU A 90 2.70 4.64 5.49
CA LEU A 90 1.80 4.76 4.33
C LEU A 90 1.77 3.46 3.53
N PHE A 91 2.93 2.83 3.33
CA PHE A 91 3.08 1.58 2.59
C PHE A 91 4.24 0.76 3.15
N ALA A 92 4.12 -0.56 3.09
CA ALA A 92 5.22 -1.50 3.34
C ALA A 92 5.14 -2.63 2.31
N TYR A 93 6.23 -2.92 1.61
CA TYR A 93 6.26 -3.95 0.57
C TYR A 93 7.66 -4.54 0.40
N ILE A 94 7.75 -5.73 -0.18
CA ILE A 94 9.02 -6.32 -0.62
C ILE A 94 9.34 -5.72 -1.99
N PRO A 95 10.50 -5.06 -2.19
CA PRO A 95 10.85 -4.47 -3.48
C PRO A 95 10.99 -5.54 -4.56
N SER A 96 10.36 -5.32 -5.70
CA SER A 96 10.37 -6.24 -6.84
C SER A 96 10.33 -5.50 -8.18
N LEU A 97 10.66 -6.24 -9.24
CA LEU A 97 10.42 -5.81 -10.61
C LEU A 97 8.91 -5.56 -10.84
N PRO A 98 8.54 -4.66 -11.78
CA PRO A 98 9.42 -3.89 -12.66
C PRO A 98 9.99 -2.60 -12.03
N ILE A 99 9.53 -2.21 -10.83
CA ILE A 99 9.90 -0.91 -10.22
C ILE A 99 11.32 -0.94 -9.68
N TRP A 100 11.73 -2.05 -9.09
CA TRP A 100 13.02 -2.22 -8.43
C TRP A 100 13.82 -3.32 -9.14
N LYS A 101 14.99 -2.97 -9.67
CA LYS A 101 15.94 -3.94 -10.22
C LYS A 101 16.47 -4.87 -9.13
N ASN A 102 16.65 -4.30 -7.95
CA ASN A 102 17.02 -4.95 -6.70
C ASN A 102 16.49 -4.09 -5.55
N SER A 103 16.67 -4.52 -4.30
CA SER A 103 16.16 -3.79 -3.12
C SER A 103 16.70 -2.36 -2.95
N TYR A 104 17.78 -1.98 -3.63
CA TYR A 104 18.42 -0.66 -3.50
C TYR A 104 18.17 0.27 -4.69
N GLN A 105 17.96 -0.28 -5.88
CA GLN A 105 17.98 0.48 -7.13
C GLN A 105 16.66 0.37 -7.86
N ARG A 106 16.02 1.52 -8.09
CA ARG A 106 14.90 1.61 -9.02
C ARG A 106 15.34 1.25 -10.42
N SER A 107 14.42 0.71 -11.19
CA SER A 107 14.55 0.67 -12.64
C SER A 107 14.66 2.11 -13.17
N GLN A 108 15.71 2.42 -13.93
CA GLN A 108 15.86 3.72 -14.58
C GLN A 108 14.65 3.96 -15.49
N PRO A 109 14.10 5.19 -15.54
CA PRO A 109 13.16 5.56 -16.58
C PRO A 109 13.93 5.62 -17.91
N GLY A 110 13.97 4.51 -18.66
CA GLY A 110 14.67 4.46 -19.94
C GLY A 110 14.90 3.03 -20.44
N ASP A 111 13.84 2.39 -20.94
CA ASP A 111 13.69 2.06 -22.36
C ASP A 111 12.55 1.04 -22.58
N LYS A 112 11.55 1.49 -23.37
CA LYS A 112 10.24 0.90 -23.73
C LYS A 112 9.13 1.06 -22.65
N SER A 113 8.01 1.75 -22.89
CA SER A 113 7.38 2.16 -24.15
C SER A 113 6.56 3.46 -24.01
N MET A 114 6.79 4.43 -24.90
CA MET A 114 5.81 5.44 -25.28
C MET A 114 4.87 4.86 -26.37
N GLY A 115 4.34 3.66 -26.12
CA GLY A 115 3.68 2.88 -27.17
C GLY A 115 3.05 1.56 -26.73
N ASP A 116 2.77 1.37 -25.43
CA ASP A 116 1.89 0.27 -25.02
C ASP A 116 1.06 0.71 -23.82
N LYS A 117 -0.25 0.46 -23.84
CA LYS A 117 -1.23 0.91 -22.83
C LYS A 117 -1.07 0.15 -21.50
N ARG A 118 0.12 0.15 -20.90
CA ARG A 118 0.33 -0.39 -19.54
C ARG A 118 -0.21 0.61 -18.54
N GLN A 119 -1.40 0.32 -18.01
CA GLN A 119 -1.91 1.00 -16.82
C GLN A 119 -0.96 0.68 -15.67
N VAL A 120 -0.32 1.69 -15.10
CA VAL A 120 0.40 1.59 -13.82
C VAL A 120 -0.54 2.03 -12.70
N CYS A 121 -0.34 1.50 -11.50
CA CYS A 121 -1.10 1.92 -10.33
C CYS A 121 -0.88 3.40 -10.05
N PHE A 122 -1.97 4.15 -9.92
CA PHE A 122 -1.93 5.57 -9.56
C PHE A 122 -1.24 5.83 -8.21
N PHE A 123 -1.34 4.89 -7.26
CA PHE A 123 -0.84 5.09 -5.90
C PHE A 123 0.61 4.66 -5.70
N CYS A 124 1.02 3.52 -6.27
CA CYS A 124 2.36 2.97 -6.06
C CYS A 124 3.19 2.81 -7.35
N ASN A 125 2.61 3.15 -8.51
CA ASN A 125 3.20 2.96 -9.84
C ASN A 125 3.49 1.49 -10.21
N GLY A 126 3.02 0.53 -9.42
CA GLY A 126 3.15 -0.90 -9.70
C GLY A 126 2.37 -1.34 -10.92
N GLU A 127 2.82 -2.45 -11.51
CA GLU A 127 2.18 -3.04 -12.67
C GLU A 127 0.72 -3.42 -12.36
N ILE A 128 -0.19 -3.02 -13.23
CA ILE A 128 -1.58 -3.47 -13.18
C ILE A 128 -1.75 -4.65 -14.13
N LYS A 129 -2.19 -5.78 -13.59
CA LYS A 129 -2.63 -6.92 -14.37
C LYS A 129 -4.15 -6.89 -14.51
N GLN A 130 -4.65 -6.97 -15.74
CA GLN A 130 -6.08 -7.16 -15.97
C GLN A 130 -6.46 -8.58 -15.54
N ILE A 131 -7.38 -8.67 -14.59
CA ILE A 131 -7.88 -9.92 -14.04
C ILE A 131 -9.39 -9.82 -13.84
N THR A 132 -10.02 -10.97 -13.61
CA THR A 132 -11.33 -11.01 -12.97
C THR A 132 -11.08 -11.20 -11.48
N VAL A 133 -11.31 -10.16 -10.66
CA VAL A 133 -11.14 -10.33 -9.22
C VAL A 133 -12.18 -11.31 -8.71
N GLY A 134 -11.75 -12.26 -7.88
CA GLY A 134 -12.66 -13.20 -7.24
C GLY A 134 -13.72 -12.46 -6.45
N ASN A 135 -13.28 -11.50 -5.62
CA ASN A 135 -14.14 -10.69 -4.76
C ASN A 135 -13.77 -9.20 -4.85
N PHE A 136 -14.78 -8.35 -5.00
CA PHE A 136 -14.71 -6.92 -4.72
C PHE A 136 -15.63 -6.63 -3.53
N ASP A 137 -15.04 -6.31 -2.39
CA ASP A 137 -15.74 -6.18 -1.12
C ASP A 137 -16.08 -4.71 -0.87
N TYR A 138 -17.36 -4.41 -0.64
CA TYR A 138 -17.85 -3.05 -0.44
C TYR A 138 -18.77 -3.01 0.78
N ARG A 139 -18.55 -2.05 1.69
CA ARG A 139 -19.44 -1.83 2.83
C ARG A 139 -20.28 -0.59 2.58
N LEU A 140 -21.61 -0.75 2.60
CA LEU A 140 -22.59 0.33 2.49
C LEU A 140 -23.51 0.27 3.71
N GLU A 141 -23.54 1.36 4.49
CA GLU A 141 -24.39 1.49 5.70
C GLU A 141 -24.23 0.32 6.70
N GLY A 142 -23.00 -0.20 6.84
CA GLY A 142 -22.68 -1.31 7.74
C GLY A 142 -22.91 -2.71 7.14
N GLN A 143 -23.62 -2.84 6.02
CA GLN A 143 -23.80 -4.10 5.30
C GLN A 143 -22.61 -4.38 4.38
N LEU A 144 -22.05 -5.58 4.45
CA LEU A 144 -21.01 -6.05 3.52
C LEU A 144 -21.66 -6.63 2.25
N TYR A 145 -21.25 -6.11 1.11
CA TYR A 145 -21.53 -6.63 -0.22
C TYR A 145 -20.26 -7.26 -0.79
N VAL A 146 -20.36 -8.53 -1.21
CA VAL A 146 -19.27 -9.26 -1.86
C VAL A 146 -19.63 -9.40 -3.33
N ILE A 147 -19.02 -8.58 -4.18
CA ILE A 147 -19.27 -8.63 -5.63
C ILE A 147 -18.28 -9.60 -6.26
N LYS A 148 -18.80 -10.69 -6.80
CA LYS A 148 -17.99 -11.73 -7.45
C LYS A 148 -17.69 -11.40 -8.91
N ASN A 149 -16.56 -11.93 -9.38
CA ASN A 149 -16.20 -11.99 -10.79
C ASN A 149 -16.18 -10.61 -11.48
N VAL A 150 -15.65 -9.60 -10.80
CA VAL A 150 -15.59 -8.23 -11.35
C VAL A 150 -14.35 -8.11 -12.26
N PRO A 151 -14.50 -7.73 -13.54
CA PRO A 151 -13.35 -7.38 -14.37
C PRO A 151 -12.66 -6.15 -13.79
N ALA A 152 -11.38 -6.27 -13.46
CA ALA A 152 -10.61 -5.22 -12.80
C ALA A 152 -9.12 -5.28 -13.19
N GLY A 153 -8.48 -4.12 -13.18
CA GLY A 153 -7.03 -4.04 -13.08
C GLY A 153 -6.61 -4.25 -11.62
N LEU A 154 -5.82 -5.27 -11.32
CA LEU A 154 -5.21 -5.44 -10.00
C LEU A 154 -3.77 -4.98 -10.04
N CYS A 155 -3.41 -4.04 -9.16
CA CYS A 155 -2.02 -3.72 -8.91
C CYS A 155 -1.34 -4.91 -8.20
N MET A 156 -0.35 -5.50 -8.84
CA MET A 156 0.37 -6.67 -8.31
C MET A 156 1.27 -6.32 -7.13
N GLN A 157 1.52 -5.02 -6.89
CA GLN A 157 2.34 -4.55 -5.77
C GLN A 157 1.52 -4.16 -4.56
N CYS A 158 0.55 -3.25 -4.69
CA CYS A 158 -0.21 -2.72 -3.54
C CYS A 158 -1.61 -3.35 -3.36
N GLY A 159 -2.05 -4.20 -4.30
CA GLY A 159 -3.37 -4.83 -4.26
C GLY A 159 -4.54 -3.89 -4.62
N GLU A 160 -4.25 -2.67 -5.10
CA GLU A 160 -5.30 -1.74 -5.54
C GLU A 160 -6.08 -2.32 -6.73
N LYS A 161 -7.41 -2.25 -6.65
CA LYS A 161 -8.33 -2.76 -7.66
C LYS A 161 -8.94 -1.59 -8.44
N TYR A 162 -8.69 -1.53 -9.74
CA TYR A 162 -9.25 -0.55 -10.67
C TYR A 162 -10.39 -1.18 -11.45
N ILE A 163 -11.61 -0.69 -11.26
CA ILE A 163 -12.77 -1.10 -12.05
C ILE A 163 -13.16 0.00 -13.04
N SER A 164 -13.67 -0.38 -14.20
CA SER A 164 -14.17 0.59 -15.18
C SER A 164 -15.46 1.27 -14.70
N ALA A 165 -15.76 2.44 -15.27
CA ALA A 165 -17.02 3.13 -15.00
C ALA A 165 -18.25 2.28 -15.35
N SER A 166 -18.17 1.40 -16.36
CA SER A 166 -19.26 0.49 -16.71
C SER A 166 -19.45 -0.62 -15.67
N SER A 167 -18.37 -1.21 -15.16
CA SER A 167 -18.42 -2.16 -14.05
C SER A 167 -19.00 -1.52 -12.79
N ALA A 168 -18.57 -0.30 -12.45
CA ALA A 168 -19.10 0.44 -11.30
C ALA A 168 -20.61 0.69 -11.42
N ARG A 169 -21.08 1.16 -12.59
CA ARG A 169 -22.53 1.35 -12.85
C ARG A 169 -23.33 0.06 -12.70
N LYS A 170 -22.80 -1.06 -13.21
CA LYS A 170 -23.46 -2.37 -13.12
C LYS A 170 -23.55 -2.88 -11.68
N ILE A 171 -22.53 -2.61 -10.86
CA ILE A 171 -22.56 -2.93 -9.43
C ILE A 171 -23.64 -2.11 -8.73
N ASN A 172 -23.68 -0.80 -8.99
CA ASN A 172 -24.66 0.10 -8.38
C ASN A 172 -26.11 -0.32 -8.70
N ASP A 173 -26.42 -0.54 -9.99
CA ASP A 173 -27.74 -1.01 -10.42
C ASP A 173 -28.18 -2.29 -9.69
N ARG A 174 -27.28 -3.26 -9.52
CA ARG A 174 -27.59 -4.52 -8.82
C ARG A 174 -27.87 -4.33 -7.34
N ILE A 175 -27.17 -3.40 -6.70
CA ILE A 175 -27.40 -3.06 -5.28
C ILE A 175 -28.75 -2.35 -5.14
N GLU A 176 -29.01 -1.32 -5.95
CA GLU A 176 -30.25 -0.54 -5.93
C GLU A 176 -31.49 -1.40 -6.23
N THR A 177 -31.37 -2.33 -7.19
CA THR A 177 -32.46 -3.24 -7.58
C THR A 177 -32.52 -4.52 -6.75
N SER A 178 -31.70 -4.64 -5.70
CA SER A 178 -31.63 -5.82 -4.82
C SER A 178 -31.44 -7.16 -5.54
N ARG A 179 -30.70 -7.16 -6.66
CA ARG A 179 -30.45 -8.34 -7.50
C ARG A 179 -29.25 -9.15 -7.03
N TYR A 180 -29.40 -9.80 -5.88
CA TYR A 180 -28.35 -10.62 -5.25
C TYR A 180 -28.36 -12.06 -5.77
N SER A 181 -27.18 -12.67 -5.86
CA SER A 181 -27.02 -14.08 -6.25
C SER A 181 -26.97 -15.05 -5.06
N GLY A 182 -26.91 -14.53 -3.83
CA GLY A 182 -26.78 -15.32 -2.60
C GLY A 182 -26.11 -14.52 -1.47
N THR A 183 -25.74 -15.22 -0.40
CA THR A 183 -25.05 -14.67 0.78
C THR A 183 -23.82 -15.51 1.11
N GLU A 184 -22.79 -14.90 1.70
CA GLU A 184 -21.59 -15.61 2.18
C GLU A 184 -21.41 -15.47 3.70
N LYS A 185 -20.86 -16.50 4.32
CA LYS A 185 -20.48 -16.45 5.74
C LYS A 185 -19.24 -15.57 5.88
N VAL A 186 -19.33 -14.55 6.75
CA VAL A 186 -18.24 -13.63 7.06
C VAL A 186 -17.75 -13.92 8.47
N PHE A 187 -16.43 -14.07 8.64
CA PHE A 187 -15.82 -14.15 9.96
C PHE A 187 -15.75 -12.76 10.58
N VAL A 188 -16.26 -12.63 11.79
CA VAL A 188 -16.21 -11.40 12.59
C VAL A 188 -15.30 -11.68 13.78
N LEU A 189 -14.26 -10.86 13.93
CA LEU A 189 -13.34 -10.89 15.06
C LEU A 189 -13.57 -9.61 15.87
N GLU A 190 -13.83 -9.77 17.16
CA GLU A 190 -13.80 -8.65 18.10
C GLU A 190 -12.35 -8.46 18.57
N TYR A 191 -11.91 -7.21 18.69
CA TYR A 191 -10.57 -6.87 19.17
C TYR A 191 -10.36 -7.17 20.66
N LYS A 192 -11.44 -7.46 21.41
CA LYS A 192 -11.47 -7.57 22.88
C LYS A 192 -10.46 -8.57 23.43
#